data_AF-Q5F7Z6-F1
#
_entry.id   AF-Q5F7Z6-F1
#
_cell.length_a   1.000
_cell.length_b   1.000
_cell.length_c   1.000
_cell.angle_alpha   90.00
_cell.angle_beta   90.00
_cell.angle_gamma   90.00
#
_symmetry.space_group_name_H-M   'P 1'
#
loop_
_entity.id
_entity.type
_entity.pdbx_description
1 polymer ?
#
loop_
_entity_poly.entity_id
_entity_poly.type
_entity_poly.pdbx_seq_one_letter_code
_entity_poly.pdbx_strand_id
1 'polypeptide(L)'
;MKRQTKTATVLTALARTACTSTTVPSDTPIKTVAVAEIPPVPSGLLVEYERPERPAGGSPEQLLNHAVRYGGYYRKLEIQIEGWQNWHTKGRLKHD
;
A
#
# COMPACT_ATOMS: atom_id res chain seq x y z
N MET A 1 20.57 47.90 26.56
CA MET A 1 21.96 47.41 26.72
C MET A 1 22.39 46.65 25.48
N LYS A 2 23.66 46.76 25.09
CA LYS A 2 24.41 46.03 24.03
C LYS A 2 23.95 46.37 22.60
N ARG A 3 24.45 47.42 21.95
CA ARG A 3 25.82 47.60 21.39
C ARG A 3 26.42 46.33 20.77
N GLN A 4 26.44 46.42 19.44
CA GLN A 4 27.13 45.67 18.42
C GLN A 4 28.55 45.24 18.84
N THR A 5 29.04 44.18 18.22
CA THR A 5 30.22 44.18 17.34
C THR A 5 30.57 42.73 17.10
N LYS A 6 30.64 42.31 15.83
CA LYS A 6 31.28 41.09 15.29
C LYS A 6 30.57 40.74 13.97
N THR A 7 31.21 40.40 12.86
CA THR A 7 32.62 40.20 12.52
C THR A 7 32.65 40.27 10.99
N ALA A 8 33.69 40.85 10.41
CA ALA A 8 33.98 40.64 8.99
C ALA A 8 34.39 39.17 8.78
N THR A 9 33.68 38.46 7.92
CA THR A 9 34.18 37.20 7.33
C THR A 9 33.91 37.27 5.84
N VAL A 10 35.00 37.43 5.09
CA VAL A 10 35.06 37.25 3.65
C VAL A 10 35.05 35.75 3.41
N LEU A 11 34.05 35.24 2.68
CA LEU A 11 34.09 33.91 2.10
C LEU A 11 33.74 34.02 0.62
N THR A 12 34.76 33.83 -0.20
CA THR A 12 34.77 33.81 -1.65
C THR A 12 33.82 32.72 -2.16
N ALA A 13 32.73 33.12 -2.82
CA ALA A 13 31.78 32.20 -3.42
C ALA A 13 32.39 31.56 -4.68
N LEU A 14 32.72 30.27 -4.59
CA LEU A 14 33.12 29.45 -5.73
C LEU A 14 32.00 29.43 -6.79
N ALA A 15 32.42 29.64 -8.04
CA ALA A 15 31.60 29.55 -9.23
C ALA A 15 30.84 28.22 -9.30
N ARG A 16 29.51 28.28 -9.30
CA ARG A 16 28.67 27.17 -9.74
C ARG A 16 28.50 27.30 -11.26
N THR A 17 29.40 26.68 -12.01
CA THR A 17 29.13 26.28 -13.39
C THR A 17 28.11 25.14 -13.34
N ALA A 18 26.84 25.48 -13.08
CA ALA A 18 25.75 24.54 -13.26
C ALA A 18 25.59 24.31 -14.77
N CYS A 19 25.76 23.06 -15.19
CA CYS A 19 25.59 22.60 -16.56
C CYS A 19 24.23 23.04 -17.11
N THR A 20 24.21 23.96 -18.07
CA THR A 20 22.99 24.43 -18.74
C THR A 20 22.58 23.55 -19.93
N SER A 21 23.22 22.39 -20.14
CA SER A 21 22.98 21.56 -21.34
C SER A 21 21.74 20.68 -21.30
N THR A 22 20.93 20.69 -20.25
CA THR A 22 19.67 19.91 -20.19
C THR A 22 18.42 20.80 -20.18
N THR A 23 18.44 21.93 -20.89
CA THR A 23 17.25 22.79 -21.07
C THR A 23 16.54 22.55 -22.41
N VAL A 24 16.85 21.49 -23.16
CA VAL A 24 15.94 21.06 -24.23
C VAL A 24 14.88 20.21 -23.52
N PRO A 25 13.63 20.69 -23.33
CA PRO A 25 12.57 19.80 -22.90
C PRO A 25 12.52 18.70 -23.97
N SER A 26 12.59 17.44 -23.55
CA SER A 26 12.40 16.34 -24.49
C SER A 26 11.06 16.59 -25.19
N ASP A 27 11.11 16.79 -26.51
CA ASP A 27 9.97 17.05 -27.40
C ASP A 27 9.08 15.80 -27.57
N THR A 28 9.25 14.81 -26.68
CA THR A 28 8.38 13.65 -26.57
C THR A 28 7.01 14.11 -26.07
N PRO A 29 5.94 13.94 -26.86
CA PRO A 29 4.59 14.21 -26.37
C PRO A 29 4.37 13.47 -25.05
N ILE A 30 3.97 14.18 -24.01
CA ILE A 30 3.53 13.56 -22.76
C ILE A 30 2.28 12.74 -23.11
N LYS A 31 2.46 11.42 -23.25
CA LYS A 31 1.34 10.51 -23.40
C LYS A 31 0.72 10.32 -22.03
N THR A 32 -0.49 10.82 -21.85
CA THR A 32 -1.35 10.38 -20.74
C THR A 32 -1.79 8.96 -21.05
N VAL A 33 -1.28 8.00 -20.29
CA VAL A 33 -1.85 6.65 -20.30
C VAL A 33 -3.12 6.73 -19.46
N ALA A 34 -4.24 6.28 -20.02
CA ALA A 34 -5.47 6.13 -19.24
C ALA A 34 -5.15 5.19 -18.07
N VAL A 35 -5.28 5.68 -16.84
CA VAL A 35 -5.20 4.80 -15.67
C VAL A 35 -6.40 3.87 -15.76
N ALA A 36 -6.17 2.57 -15.83
CA ALA A 36 -7.26 1.60 -15.82
C ALA A 36 -8.10 1.84 -14.55
N GLU A 37 -9.35 2.26 -14.74
CA GLU A 37 -10.32 2.49 -13.67
C GLU A 37 -10.73 1.14 -13.05
N ILE A 38 -9.95 0.68 -12.08
CA ILE A 38 -10.33 -0.49 -11.28
C ILE A 38 -11.54 -0.09 -10.42
N PRO A 39 -12.63 -0.89 -10.38
CA PRO A 39 -13.77 -0.58 -9.53
C PRO A 39 -13.34 -0.50 -8.06
N PRO A 40 -13.99 0.36 -7.23
CA PRO A 40 -13.66 0.45 -5.81
C PRO A 40 -13.81 -0.91 -5.13
N VAL A 41 -12.92 -1.20 -4.17
CA VAL A 41 -12.96 -2.43 -3.38
C VAL A 41 -14.15 -2.36 -2.40
N PRO A 42 -15.06 -3.35 -2.40
CA PRO A 42 -16.12 -3.43 -1.40
C PRO A 42 -15.54 -3.58 0.02
N SER A 43 -16.07 -2.84 0.99
CA SER A 43 -15.59 -2.87 2.38
C SER A 43 -15.63 -4.26 3.02
N GLY A 44 -16.59 -5.11 2.63
CA GLY A 44 -16.67 -6.50 3.08
C GLY A 44 -15.44 -7.34 2.71
N LEU A 45 -14.71 -6.99 1.66
CA LEU A 45 -13.47 -7.68 1.27
C LEU A 45 -12.26 -7.27 2.13
N LEU A 46 -12.37 -6.16 2.86
CA LEU A 46 -11.32 -5.62 3.72
C LEU A 46 -11.46 -6.08 5.18
N VAL A 47 -12.44 -6.91 5.49
CA VAL A 47 -12.68 -7.42 6.85
C VAL A 47 -11.53 -8.33 7.27
N GLU A 48 -10.86 -8.01 8.38
CA GLU A 48 -9.88 -8.90 8.98
C GLU A 48 -10.59 -9.86 9.95
N TYR A 49 -10.47 -11.16 9.69
CA TYR A 49 -11.02 -12.18 10.58
C TYR A 49 -9.98 -12.58 11.62
N GLU A 50 -10.39 -12.62 12.88
CA GLU A 50 -9.53 -13.08 13.95
C GLU A 50 -9.30 -14.60 13.83
N ARG A 51 -8.02 -14.98 13.73
CA ARG A 51 -7.61 -16.38 13.74
C ARG A 51 -7.81 -16.96 15.14
N PRO A 52 -8.52 -18.09 15.29
CA PRO A 52 -8.66 -18.74 16.59
C PRO A 52 -7.30 -19.09 17.21
N GLU A 53 -7.11 -18.75 18.48
CA GLU A 53 -5.91 -19.09 19.22
C GLU A 53 -5.67 -20.60 19.28
N ARG A 54 -4.40 -20.98 19.38
CA ARG A 54 -4.01 -22.36 19.58
C ARG A 54 -4.65 -22.91 20.87
N PRO A 55 -5.05 -24.19 20.92
CA PRO A 55 -5.51 -24.81 22.15
C PRO A 55 -4.48 -24.68 23.27
N ALA A 56 -4.94 -24.40 24.49
CA ALA A 56 -4.09 -24.35 25.69
C ALA A 56 -3.54 -25.74 26.08
N GLY A 57 -4.20 -26.81 25.65
CA GLY A 57 -3.81 -28.18 25.89
C GLY A 57 -4.26 -29.11 24.75
N GLY A 58 -4.09 -30.41 24.96
CA GLY A 58 -4.36 -31.46 23.97
C GLY A 58 -5.51 -32.39 24.34
N SER A 59 -6.41 -32.00 25.25
CA SER A 59 -7.57 -32.87 25.54
C SER A 59 -8.43 -33.03 24.29
N PRO A 60 -9.11 -34.18 24.10
CA PRO A 60 -10.00 -34.39 22.96
C PRO A 60 -11.03 -33.25 22.81
N GLU A 61 -11.62 -32.80 23.90
CA GLU A 61 -12.61 -31.71 23.90
C GLU A 61 -12.00 -30.38 23.46
N GLN A 62 -10.77 -30.06 23.88
CA GLN A 62 -10.06 -28.85 23.47
C GLN A 62 -9.74 -28.87 21.97
N LEU A 63 -9.27 -30.02 21.46
CA LEU A 63 -8.95 -30.19 20.05
C LEU A 63 -10.21 -30.11 19.17
N LEU A 64 -11.30 -30.76 19.58
CA LEU A 64 -12.57 -30.73 18.84
C LEU A 64 -13.18 -29.33 18.80
N ASN A 65 -13.21 -28.62 19.95
CA ASN A 65 -13.70 -27.23 19.98
C ASN A 65 -12.87 -26.30 19.10
N HIS A 66 -11.53 -26.43 19.13
CA HIS A 66 -10.66 -25.64 18.27
C HIS A 66 -10.87 -25.98 16.79
N ALA A 67 -11.02 -27.26 16.43
CA ALA A 67 -11.28 -27.66 15.05
C ALA A 67 -12.56 -27.01 14.49
N VAL A 68 -13.65 -26.98 15.27
CA VAL A 68 -14.90 -26.29 14.89
C VAL A 68 -14.67 -24.80 14.69
N ARG A 69 -14.02 -24.12 15.64
CA ARG A 69 -13.72 -22.68 15.54
C ARG A 69 -12.82 -22.36 14.35
N TYR A 70 -11.79 -23.17 14.13
CA TYR A 70 -10.82 -23.00 13.05
C TYR A 70 -11.46 -23.26 11.69
N GLY A 71 -12.31 -24.27 11.57
CA GLY A 71 -13.11 -24.50 10.36
C GLY A 71 -14.03 -23.32 10.04
N GLY A 72 -14.69 -22.74 11.04
CA GLY A 72 -15.49 -21.53 10.87
C GLY A 72 -14.68 -20.31 10.41
N TYR A 73 -13.47 -20.13 10.96
CA TYR A 73 -12.53 -19.10 10.50
C TYR A 73 -12.11 -19.31 9.04
N TYR A 74 -11.73 -20.54 8.67
CA TYR A 74 -11.33 -20.87 7.31
C TYR A 74 -12.46 -20.63 6.31
N ARG A 75 -13.70 -20.99 6.65
CA ARG A 75 -14.87 -20.74 5.80
C ARG A 75 -15.08 -19.25 5.52
N LYS A 76 -14.82 -18.37 6.49
CA LYS A 76 -14.89 -16.92 6.29
C LYS A 76 -13.82 -16.42 5.32
N LEU A 77 -12.61 -16.97 5.41
CA LEU A 77 -11.53 -16.66 4.46
C LEU A 77 -11.85 -17.15 3.04
N GLU A 78 -12.40 -18.35 2.87
CA GLU A 78 -12.81 -18.87 1.56
C GLU A 78 -13.80 -17.92 0.87
N ILE A 79 -14.85 -17.51 1.59
CA ILE A 79 -15.86 -16.57 1.08
C ILE A 79 -15.21 -15.23 0.70
N GLN A 80 -14.26 -14.75 1.51
CA GLN A 80 -13.55 -13.51 1.23
C GLN A 80 -12.65 -13.63 -0.02
N ILE A 81 -11.96 -14.76 -0.20
CA ILE A 81 -11.12 -15.03 -1.37
C ILE A 81 -12.00 -15.11 -2.63
N GLU A 82 -13.12 -15.83 -2.59
CA GLU A 82 -14.09 -15.85 -3.69
C GLU A 82 -14.57 -14.44 -4.02
N GLY A 83 -14.83 -13.63 -2.99
CA GLY A 83 -15.18 -12.22 -3.14
C GLY A 83 -14.11 -11.40 -3.88
N TRP A 84 -12.83 -11.56 -3.50
CA TRP A 84 -11.70 -10.93 -4.18
C TRP A 84 -11.54 -11.37 -5.63
N GLN A 85 -11.67 -12.67 -5.91
CA GLN A 85 -11.59 -13.23 -7.26
C GLN A 85 -12.73 -12.70 -8.15
N ASN A 86 -13.94 -12.63 -7.61
CA ASN A 86 -15.11 -12.10 -8.31
C ASN A 86 -14.97 -10.60 -8.59
N TRP A 87 -14.49 -9.82 -7.62
CA TRP A 87 -14.22 -8.40 -7.80
C TRP A 87 -13.15 -8.15 -8.87
N HIS A 88 -12.04 -8.89 -8.82
CA HIS A 88 -10.97 -8.78 -9.80
C HIS A 88 -11.46 -9.14 -11.22
N THR A 89 -12.21 -10.23 -11.36
CA THR A 89 -12.79 -10.66 -12.65
C THR A 89 -13.74 -9.59 -13.21
N LYS A 90 -14.62 -9.02 -12.38
CA LYS A 90 -15.51 -7.92 -12.80
C LYS A 90 -14.75 -6.65 -13.19
N GLY A 91 -13.64 -6.35 -12.50
CA GLY A 91 -12.77 -5.24 -12.83
C GLY A 91 -12.10 -5.41 -14.19
N ARG A 92 -11.60 -6.61 -14.48
CA ARG A 92 -10.99 -6.93 -15.78
C ARG A 92 -11.96 -6.84 -16.95
N LEU A 93 -13.16 -7.39 -16.82
CA LEU A 93 -14.18 -7.37 -17.87
C LEU A 93 -14.69 -5.97 -18.24
N LYS A 94 -14.36 -4.93 -17.47
CA LYS A 94 -14.66 -3.53 -17.83
C LYS A 94 -13.60 -2.90 -18.73
N HIS A 95 -12.43 -3.52 -18.86
CA HIS A 95 -11.28 -2.99 -19.62
C HIS A 95 -10.91 -3.84 -20.84
N ASP A 96 -11.47 -5.05 -20.98
CA ASP A 96 -11.39 -5.88 -22.18
C ASP A 96 -12.57 -5.57 -23.13
#